data_AF-A0A504CDQ7-F1
#
_entry.id   AF-A0A504CDQ7-F1
#
_cell.length_a   1.000
_cell.length_b   1.000
_cell.length_c   1.000
_cell.angle_alpha   90.00
_cell.angle_beta   90.00
_cell.angle_gamma   90.00
#
_symmetry.space_group_name_H-M   'P 1'
#
loop_
_entity.id
_entity.type
_entity.pdbx_description
1 polymer ?
#
loop_
_entity_poly.entity_id
_entity_poly.type
_entity_poly.pdbx_seq_one_letter_code
_entity_poly.pdbx_strand_id
1 'polypeptide(L)'
;MSFRIDPRLPLTGEVRRILAEEIGKALLHLDTARSRPEQGLHKCRKRLKSARALLRLVHSGDETFCTTENQCYRNVAALLAGPREATALIETIDRLAAAFPKESADGGLDAVRDRLIARQHDLHEGAGLEAAIGAATAACQDGMKRIESLDLPDQPEQAADVLAEGARVTLRRARKALDKADSRGEADDFHDLRKAAKTHGMHLSLLGRLWPTPIKARRKAVDALGERLGELHDLFVLRALLEADDEPLGPPEDTKLLGKLMKRSEKSLRKSCLAEAAELFGDSPKHSTKKLARKARDDLASPAPRDETSASAG
;
A
#
# COMPACT_ATOMS: atom_id res chain seq x y z
N MET A 1 12.10 -10.00 -12.55
CA MET A 1 11.82 -10.97 -11.47
C MET A 1 10.56 -10.58 -10.73
N SER A 2 9.81 -11.54 -10.17
CA SER A 2 8.46 -11.30 -9.63
C SER A 2 8.48 -10.99 -8.13
N PHE A 3 7.64 -10.04 -7.70
CA PHE A 3 7.30 -9.78 -6.29
C PHE A 3 6.45 -10.92 -5.72
N ARG A 4 7.10 -12.07 -5.48
CA ARG A 4 6.50 -13.35 -5.09
C ARG A 4 7.56 -14.23 -4.44
N ILE A 5 7.15 -14.97 -3.41
CA ILE A 5 7.94 -16.01 -2.75
C ILE A 5 7.84 -17.31 -3.56
N ASP A 6 8.98 -17.87 -3.94
CA ASP A 6 9.11 -19.22 -4.49
C ASP A 6 9.24 -20.23 -3.35
N PRO A 7 8.25 -21.13 -3.15
CA PRO A 7 8.31 -22.10 -2.06
C PRO A 7 9.38 -23.17 -2.26
N ARG A 8 10.07 -23.22 -3.42
CA ARG A 8 11.15 -24.18 -3.66
C ARG A 8 12.50 -23.70 -3.13
N LEU A 9 12.57 -22.47 -2.63
CA LEU A 9 13.79 -21.83 -2.15
C LEU A 9 13.67 -21.51 -0.65
N PRO A 10 14.80 -21.46 0.09
CA PRO A 10 14.82 -21.03 1.48
C PRO A 10 14.17 -19.66 1.68
N LEU A 11 13.40 -19.51 2.75
CA LEU A 11 12.62 -18.31 3.04
C LEU A 11 13.55 -17.09 3.21
N THR A 12 14.67 -17.25 3.91
CA THR A 12 15.68 -16.20 4.09
C THR A 12 16.13 -15.64 2.76
N GLY A 13 16.56 -16.51 1.83
CA GLY A 13 17.04 -16.11 0.51
C GLY A 13 15.99 -15.39 -0.31
N GLU A 14 14.75 -15.88 -0.30
CA GLU A 14 13.64 -15.25 -1.04
C GLU A 14 13.26 -13.88 -0.48
N VAL A 15 13.22 -13.74 0.85
CA VAL A 15 12.88 -12.45 1.48
C VAL A 15 13.99 -11.43 1.24
N ARG A 16 15.27 -11.82 1.38
CA ARG A 16 16.41 -10.96 1.05
C ARG A 16 16.36 -10.52 -0.41
N ARG A 17 16.14 -11.45 -1.35
CA ARG A 17 16.01 -11.16 -2.79
C ARG A 17 14.90 -10.13 -3.05
N ILE A 18 13.70 -10.37 -2.53
CA ILE A 18 12.55 -9.48 -2.78
C ILE A 18 12.76 -8.11 -2.14
N LEU A 19 13.31 -8.03 -0.92
CA LEU A 19 13.65 -6.75 -0.29
C LEU A 19 14.68 -6.00 -1.13
N ALA A 20 15.78 -6.64 -1.52
CA ALA A 20 16.84 -6.02 -2.31
C ALA A 20 16.31 -5.51 -3.65
N GLU A 21 15.43 -6.28 -4.31
CA GLU A 21 14.79 -5.85 -5.54
C GLU A 21 13.87 -4.64 -5.35
N GLU A 22 13.00 -4.63 -4.33
CA GLU A 22 12.07 -3.52 -4.14
C GLU A 22 12.80 -2.26 -3.68
N ILE A 23 13.83 -2.36 -2.83
CA ILE A 23 14.65 -1.22 -2.42
C ILE A 23 15.53 -0.73 -3.58
N GLY A 24 16.12 -1.61 -4.38
CA GLY A 24 16.81 -1.25 -5.61
C GLY A 24 15.91 -0.49 -6.59
N LYS A 25 14.67 -0.97 -6.81
CA LYS A 25 13.67 -0.24 -7.62
C LYS A 25 13.29 1.10 -6.99
N ALA A 26 13.21 1.19 -5.66
CA ALA A 26 12.93 2.44 -4.96
C ALA A 26 14.02 3.48 -5.22
N LEU A 27 15.30 3.07 -5.17
CA LEU A 27 16.45 3.93 -5.50
C LEU A 27 16.40 4.45 -6.95
N LEU A 28 16.10 3.60 -7.93
CA LEU A 28 15.93 4.02 -9.32
C LEU A 28 14.79 5.04 -9.48
N HIS A 29 13.70 4.88 -8.73
CA HIS A 29 12.57 5.80 -8.75
C HIS A 29 12.85 7.13 -8.03
N LEU A 30 13.71 7.12 -7.00
CA LEU A 30 14.21 8.35 -6.37
C LEU A 30 15.08 9.15 -7.33
N ASP A 31 15.95 8.49 -8.09
CA ASP A 31 16.74 9.15 -9.14
C ASP A 31 15.83 9.75 -10.23
N THR A 32 14.83 8.98 -10.70
CA THR A 32 13.81 9.49 -11.62
C THR A 32 13.07 10.71 -11.06
N ALA A 33 12.83 10.76 -9.74
CA ALA A 33 12.10 11.86 -9.10
C ALA A 33 12.83 13.21 -9.20
N ARG A 34 14.15 13.21 -9.46
CA ARG A 34 14.94 14.44 -9.66
C ARG A 34 14.53 15.20 -10.93
N SER A 35 14.09 14.47 -11.96
CA SER A 35 13.64 15.06 -13.23
C SER A 35 12.12 14.95 -13.44
N ARG A 36 11.48 13.95 -12.82
CA ARG A 36 10.03 13.71 -12.90
C ARG A 36 9.47 13.40 -11.50
N PRO A 37 9.34 14.42 -10.62
CA PRO A 37 8.96 14.25 -9.22
C PRO A 37 7.72 13.37 -9.02
N GLU A 38 6.59 13.71 -9.64
CA GLU A 38 5.34 12.98 -9.42
C GLU A 38 5.46 11.48 -9.72
N GLN A 39 6.00 11.16 -10.90
CA GLN A 39 6.11 9.78 -11.35
C GLN A 39 7.13 9.00 -10.51
N GLY A 40 8.28 9.60 -10.22
CA GLY A 40 9.35 8.99 -9.42
C GLY A 40 8.89 8.73 -7.99
N LEU A 41 8.35 9.73 -7.31
CA LEU A 41 7.87 9.62 -5.93
C LEU A 41 6.72 8.63 -5.80
N HIS A 42 5.76 8.63 -6.72
CA HIS A 42 4.65 7.67 -6.71
C HIS A 42 5.17 6.23 -6.78
N LYS A 43 6.05 5.94 -7.76
CA LYS A 43 6.60 4.60 -7.96
C LYS A 43 7.49 4.19 -6.79
N CYS A 44 8.33 5.10 -6.26
CA CYS A 44 9.16 4.85 -5.07
C CYS A 44 8.30 4.47 -3.85
N ARG A 45 7.27 5.27 -3.53
CA ARG A 45 6.35 4.98 -2.42
C ARG A 45 5.66 3.63 -2.56
N LYS A 46 5.32 3.22 -3.79
CA LYS A 46 4.77 1.89 -4.07
C LYS A 46 5.77 0.79 -3.69
N ARG A 47 7.05 0.94 -4.03
CA ARG A 47 8.12 -0.01 -3.66
C ARG A 47 8.35 -0.09 -2.15
N LEU A 48 8.44 1.05 -1.48
CA LEU A 48 8.56 1.09 -0.01
C LEU A 48 7.37 0.44 0.68
N LYS A 49 6.16 0.61 0.11
CA LYS A 49 4.95 -0.06 0.60
C LYS A 49 5.05 -1.59 0.42
N SER A 50 5.54 -2.06 -0.73
CA SER A 50 5.82 -3.48 -0.99
C SER A 50 6.82 -4.08 0.01
N ALA A 51 7.96 -3.42 0.22
CA ALA A 51 8.98 -3.86 1.18
C ALA A 51 8.41 -3.95 2.59
N ARG A 52 7.66 -2.94 3.04
CA ARG A 52 7.01 -2.96 4.36
C ARG A 52 5.94 -4.05 4.50
N ALA A 53 5.22 -4.38 3.44
CA ALA A 53 4.27 -5.49 3.47
C ALA A 53 4.99 -6.83 3.61
N LEU A 54 6.13 -7.00 2.94
CA LEU A 54 6.98 -8.19 3.10
C LEU A 54 7.51 -8.31 4.53
N LEU A 55 8.10 -7.25 5.10
CA LEU A 55 8.60 -7.25 6.48
C LEU A 55 7.51 -7.58 7.51
N ARG A 56 6.26 -7.12 7.28
CA ARG A 56 5.12 -7.49 8.12
C ARG A 56 4.69 -8.94 7.96
N LEU A 57 4.91 -9.53 6.77
CA LEU A 57 4.56 -10.93 6.51
C LEU A 57 5.50 -11.87 7.26
N VAL A 58 6.77 -11.50 7.40
CA VAL A 58 7.80 -12.35 8.00
C VAL A 58 8.20 -11.90 9.40
N HIS A 59 7.46 -10.96 10.00
CA HIS A 59 7.82 -10.30 11.25
C HIS A 59 8.16 -11.27 12.38
N SER A 60 7.40 -12.36 12.53
CA SER A 60 7.64 -13.36 13.58
C SER A 60 8.87 -14.24 13.38
N GLY A 61 9.53 -14.18 12.21
CA GLY A 61 10.77 -14.91 11.95
C GLY A 61 12.02 -14.14 12.40
N ASP A 62 11.97 -12.81 12.38
CA ASP A 62 13.00 -11.91 12.91
C ASP A 62 12.37 -10.57 13.28
N GLU A 63 11.83 -10.50 14.50
CA GLU A 63 11.05 -9.35 14.94
C GLU A 63 11.87 -8.06 15.01
N THR A 64 13.13 -8.16 15.42
CA THR A 64 14.04 -7.03 15.60
C THR A 64 14.39 -6.39 14.26
N PHE A 65 14.83 -7.21 13.30
CA PHE A 65 15.11 -6.73 11.94
C PHE A 65 13.86 -6.14 11.29
N CYS A 66 12.76 -6.90 11.32
CA CYS A 66 11.53 -6.50 10.64
C CYS A 66 10.94 -5.21 11.20
N THR A 67 11.01 -5.01 12.52
CA THR A 67 10.54 -3.78 13.17
C THR A 67 11.40 -2.58 12.76
N THR A 68 12.72 -2.74 12.83
CA THR A 68 13.69 -1.69 12.52
C THR A 68 13.59 -1.24 11.07
N GLU A 69 13.63 -2.18 10.11
CA GLU A 69 13.56 -1.85 8.69
C GLU A 69 12.17 -1.32 8.29
N ASN A 70 11.09 -1.85 8.84
CA ASN A 70 9.75 -1.33 8.55
C ASN A 70 9.57 0.10 9.08
N GLN A 71 10.19 0.45 10.22
CA GLN A 71 10.18 1.81 10.74
C GLN A 71 11.03 2.73 9.87
N CYS A 72 12.22 2.30 9.44
CA CYS A 72 13.07 3.02 8.51
C CYS A 72 12.30 3.37 7.22
N TYR A 73 11.75 2.38 6.52
CA TYR A 73 11.01 2.61 5.28
C TYR A 73 9.69 3.36 5.48
N ARG A 74 9.10 3.31 6.68
CA ARG A 74 7.97 4.17 7.03
C ARG A 74 8.39 5.64 7.10
N ASN A 75 9.52 5.93 7.75
CA ASN A 75 10.05 7.28 7.87
C ASN A 75 10.45 7.83 6.49
N VAL A 76 11.13 7.01 5.67
CA VAL A 76 11.45 7.38 4.27
C VAL A 76 10.17 7.71 3.49
N ALA A 77 9.13 6.86 3.58
CA ALA A 77 7.87 7.15 2.91
C ALA A 77 7.23 8.45 3.45
N ALA A 78 7.37 8.79 4.72
CA ALA A 78 6.81 10.04 5.27
C ALA A 78 7.49 11.28 4.69
N LEU A 79 8.82 11.26 4.49
CA LEU A 79 9.56 12.34 3.85
C LEU A 79 9.07 12.65 2.42
N LEU A 80 8.54 11.63 1.73
CA LEU A 80 8.10 11.72 0.33
C LEU A 80 6.58 11.92 0.19
N ALA A 81 5.85 12.22 1.27
CA ALA A 81 4.38 12.22 1.29
C ALA A 81 3.74 13.45 0.63
N GLY A 82 4.23 14.65 0.97
CA GLY A 82 3.60 15.93 0.60
C GLY A 82 3.30 16.08 -0.90
N PRO A 83 4.29 15.94 -1.79
CA PRO A 83 4.06 16.08 -3.24
C PRO A 83 2.97 15.15 -3.81
N ARG A 84 2.91 13.88 -3.34
CA ARG A 84 1.90 12.93 -3.83
C ARG A 84 0.49 13.26 -3.32
N GLU A 85 0.40 13.76 -2.09
CA GLU A 85 -0.88 14.15 -1.49
C GLU A 85 -1.53 15.27 -2.32
N ALA A 86 -0.75 16.26 -2.77
CA ALA A 86 -1.26 17.33 -3.63
C ALA A 86 -1.85 16.81 -4.95
N THR A 87 -1.16 15.91 -5.66
CA THR A 87 -1.69 15.27 -6.88
C THR A 87 -3.00 14.52 -6.60
N ALA A 88 -3.14 13.87 -5.44
CA ALA A 88 -4.33 13.09 -5.10
C ALA A 88 -5.56 13.98 -4.86
N LEU A 89 -5.35 15.19 -4.34
CA LEU A 89 -6.41 16.17 -4.16
C LEU A 89 -6.92 16.72 -5.49
N ILE A 90 -6.01 17.00 -6.45
CA ILE A 90 -6.39 17.40 -7.81
C ILE A 90 -7.22 16.29 -8.48
N GLU A 91 -6.72 15.04 -8.45
CA GLU A 91 -7.47 13.87 -8.96
C GLU A 91 -8.84 13.71 -8.28
N THR A 92 -8.98 14.13 -7.02
CA THR A 92 -10.25 14.09 -6.29
C THR A 92 -11.23 15.14 -6.79
N ILE A 93 -10.77 16.36 -7.09
CA ILE A 93 -11.61 17.39 -7.72
C ILE A 93 -12.09 16.92 -9.09
N ASP A 94 -11.19 16.37 -9.91
CA ASP A 94 -11.52 15.86 -11.25
C ASP A 94 -12.58 14.75 -11.19
N ARG A 95 -12.45 13.82 -10.22
CA ARG A 95 -13.46 12.77 -9.97
C ARG A 95 -14.80 13.35 -9.53
N LEU A 96 -14.81 14.38 -8.68
CA LEU A 96 -16.05 15.03 -8.23
C LEU A 96 -16.74 15.75 -9.39
N ALA A 97 -16.01 16.48 -10.22
CA ALA A 97 -16.55 17.12 -11.42
C ALA A 97 -17.18 16.11 -12.38
N ALA A 98 -16.50 14.99 -12.62
CA ALA A 98 -17.00 13.92 -13.48
C ALA A 98 -18.25 13.21 -12.90
N ALA A 99 -18.34 13.08 -11.57
CA ALA A 99 -19.47 12.45 -10.90
C ALA A 99 -20.72 13.36 -10.81
N PHE A 100 -20.53 14.69 -10.86
CA PHE A 100 -21.60 15.69 -10.71
C PHE A 100 -21.57 16.74 -11.84
N PRO A 101 -21.71 16.33 -13.12
CA PRO A 101 -21.50 17.22 -14.25
C PRO A 101 -22.50 18.38 -14.33
N LYS A 102 -23.71 18.23 -13.76
CA LYS A 102 -24.72 19.30 -13.73
C LYS A 102 -24.34 20.39 -12.74
N GLU A 103 -23.84 20.00 -11.57
CA GLU A 103 -23.43 20.92 -10.52
C GLU A 103 -22.07 21.57 -10.80
N SER A 104 -21.24 20.96 -11.63
CA SER A 104 -19.92 21.47 -12.03
C SER A 104 -19.90 22.18 -13.39
N ALA A 105 -21.04 22.29 -14.08
CA ALA A 105 -21.13 22.82 -15.44
C ALA A 105 -20.65 24.27 -15.59
N ASP A 106 -20.81 25.08 -14.55
CA ASP A 106 -20.47 26.51 -14.56
C ASP A 106 -19.01 26.78 -14.11
N GLY A 107 -18.18 25.74 -14.00
CA GLY A 107 -16.77 25.88 -13.58
C GLY A 107 -16.57 26.11 -12.08
N GLY A 108 -17.59 25.90 -11.24
CA GLY A 108 -17.55 26.16 -9.79
C GLY A 108 -16.57 25.31 -8.96
N LEU A 109 -15.72 24.50 -9.60
CA LEU A 109 -14.60 23.78 -8.97
C LEU A 109 -13.23 24.20 -9.53
N ASP A 110 -13.19 25.02 -10.57
CA ASP A 110 -11.98 25.35 -11.32
C ASP A 110 -11.01 26.16 -10.46
N ALA A 111 -11.50 27.15 -9.72
CA ALA A 111 -10.66 27.96 -8.83
C ALA A 111 -10.00 27.10 -7.73
N VAL A 112 -10.73 26.13 -7.17
CA VAL A 112 -10.18 25.21 -6.18
C VAL A 112 -9.13 24.28 -6.80
N ARG A 113 -9.39 23.81 -8.02
CA ARG A 113 -8.46 22.98 -8.77
C ARG A 113 -7.15 23.73 -9.05
N ASP A 114 -7.24 24.95 -9.56
CA ASP A 114 -6.09 25.80 -9.89
C ASP A 114 -5.25 26.12 -8.65
N ARG A 115 -5.92 26.34 -7.51
CA ARG A 115 -5.25 26.55 -6.23
C ARG A 115 -4.45 25.32 -5.77
N LEU A 116 -5.02 24.13 -5.94
CA LEU A 116 -4.31 22.88 -5.62
C LEU A 116 -3.12 22.64 -6.56
N ILE A 117 -3.22 23.04 -7.83
CA ILE A 117 -2.11 22.98 -8.80
C ILE A 117 -0.98 23.94 -8.39
N ALA A 118 -1.31 25.18 -8.03
CA ALA A 118 -0.32 26.14 -7.54
C ALA A 118 0.41 25.61 -6.30
N ARG A 119 -0.34 25.11 -5.31
CA ARG A 119 0.23 24.51 -4.09
C ARG A 119 1.12 23.30 -4.40
N GLN A 120 0.76 22.49 -5.39
CA GLN A 120 1.58 21.37 -5.83
C GLN A 120 2.91 21.86 -6.44
N HIS A 121 2.85 22.91 -7.26
CA HIS A 121 4.03 23.50 -7.89
C HIS A 121 5.03 23.99 -6.83
N ASP A 122 4.55 24.71 -5.82
CA ASP A 122 5.37 25.20 -4.71
C ASP A 122 6.07 24.05 -3.94
N LEU A 123 5.39 22.92 -3.77
CA LEU A 123 5.95 21.72 -3.13
C LEU A 123 7.02 21.02 -4.00
N HIS A 124 6.95 21.15 -5.33
CA HIS A 124 7.90 20.56 -6.25
C HIS A 124 9.15 21.42 -6.47
N GLU A 125 9.02 22.75 -6.42
CA GLU A 125 10.14 23.67 -6.70
C GLU A 125 11.01 23.99 -5.46
N GLY A 126 10.56 23.61 -4.26
CA GLY A 126 11.29 23.87 -3.02
C GLY A 126 12.55 23.01 -2.84
N ALA A 127 13.62 23.62 -2.30
CA ALA A 127 14.86 22.92 -1.89
C ALA A 127 14.62 21.72 -0.93
N GLY A 128 13.45 21.68 -0.27
CA GLY A 128 13.04 20.57 0.59
C GLY A 128 12.84 19.24 -0.14
N LEU A 129 12.42 19.25 -1.42
CA LEU A 129 12.22 18.01 -2.17
C LEU A 129 13.56 17.31 -2.46
N GLU A 130 14.56 18.08 -2.90
CA GLU A 130 15.89 17.55 -3.19
C GLU A 130 16.55 16.98 -1.93
N ALA A 131 16.45 17.69 -0.80
CA ALA A 131 16.92 17.19 0.50
C ALA A 131 16.18 15.91 0.94
N ALA A 132 14.85 15.84 0.73
CA ALA A 132 14.06 14.65 1.02
C ALA A 132 14.45 13.44 0.15
N ILE A 133 14.71 13.66 -1.15
CA ILE A 133 15.21 12.62 -2.06
C ILE A 133 16.60 12.15 -1.61
N GLY A 134 17.50 13.06 -1.24
CA GLY A 134 18.83 12.73 -0.72
C GLY A 134 18.77 11.86 0.55
N ALA A 135 17.97 12.28 1.54
CA ALA A 135 17.78 11.55 2.79
C ALA A 135 17.14 10.17 2.56
N ALA A 136 16.14 10.09 1.68
CA ALA A 136 15.49 8.84 1.29
C ALA A 136 16.48 7.88 0.59
N THR A 137 17.35 8.42 -0.26
CA THR A 137 18.39 7.65 -0.98
C THR A 137 19.37 7.03 -0.01
N ALA A 138 19.94 7.84 0.91
CA ALA A 138 20.87 7.36 1.92
C ALA A 138 20.26 6.25 2.80
N ALA A 139 19.04 6.47 3.31
CA ALA A 139 18.34 5.47 4.13
C ALA A 139 18.07 4.16 3.38
N CYS A 140 17.72 4.23 2.09
CA CYS A 140 17.52 3.03 1.26
C CYS A 140 18.85 2.30 0.98
N GLN A 141 19.95 3.02 0.74
CA GLN A 141 21.28 2.44 0.56
C GLN A 141 21.76 1.73 1.83
N ASP A 142 21.52 2.30 3.01
CA ASP A 142 21.86 1.64 4.26
C ASP A 142 20.96 0.43 4.53
N GLY A 143 19.67 0.52 4.16
CA GLY A 143 18.76 -0.64 4.14
C GLY A 143 19.31 -1.79 3.32
N MET A 144 19.81 -1.52 2.09
CA MET A 144 20.43 -2.54 1.23
C MET A 144 21.59 -3.28 1.90
N LYS A 145 22.45 -2.58 2.64
CA LYS A 145 23.57 -3.20 3.37
C LYS A 145 23.08 -4.12 4.50
N ARG A 146 22.00 -3.72 5.19
CA ARG A 146 21.45 -4.48 6.32
C ARG A 146 20.68 -5.72 5.89
N ILE A 147 20.14 -5.79 4.67
CA ILE A 147 19.39 -6.97 4.19
C ILE A 147 20.16 -8.27 4.37
N GLU A 148 21.49 -8.26 4.24
CA GLU A 148 22.33 -9.45 4.44
C GLU A 148 22.39 -9.98 5.87
N SER A 149 21.93 -9.19 6.84
CA SER A 149 21.82 -9.61 8.25
C SER A 149 20.50 -10.30 8.58
N LEU A 150 19.49 -10.23 7.70
CA LEU A 150 18.19 -10.86 7.93
C LEU A 150 18.34 -12.38 7.99
N ASP A 151 17.96 -12.99 9.09
CA ASP A 151 17.96 -14.45 9.24
C ASP A 151 16.55 -14.93 9.59
N LEU A 152 16.01 -15.85 8.81
CA LEU A 152 14.66 -16.40 9.01
C LEU A 152 14.76 -17.92 9.16
N PRO A 153 13.79 -18.54 9.85
CA PRO A 153 13.77 -19.99 9.94
C PRO A 153 13.49 -20.61 8.56
N ASP A 154 14.49 -21.27 8.00
CA ASP A 154 14.42 -21.90 6.67
C ASP A 154 13.84 -23.33 6.69
N GLN A 155 13.63 -23.91 7.88
CA GLN A 155 12.95 -25.20 8.00
C GLN A 155 11.50 -25.08 7.51
N PRO A 156 11.01 -25.96 6.61
CA PRO A 156 9.70 -25.83 5.97
C PRO A 156 8.53 -25.57 6.91
N GLU A 157 8.49 -26.27 8.05
CA GLU A 157 7.42 -26.10 9.05
C GLU A 157 7.42 -24.71 9.68
N GLN A 158 8.60 -24.23 10.09
CA GLN A 158 8.77 -22.95 10.74
C GLN A 158 8.58 -21.79 9.75
N ALA A 159 9.11 -21.91 8.53
CA ALA A 159 8.89 -20.95 7.44
C ALA A 159 7.39 -20.81 7.11
N ALA A 160 6.67 -21.93 7.02
CA ALA A 160 5.23 -21.92 6.80
C ALA A 160 4.47 -21.23 7.93
N ASP A 161 4.88 -21.45 9.19
CA ASP A 161 4.27 -20.82 10.37
C ASP A 161 4.50 -19.30 10.39
N VAL A 162 5.70 -18.84 10.04
CA VAL A 162 6.01 -17.41 9.89
C VAL A 162 5.08 -16.75 8.86
N LEU A 163 4.99 -17.33 7.65
CA LEU A 163 4.12 -16.80 6.59
C LEU A 163 2.64 -16.80 7.00
N ALA A 164 2.18 -17.86 7.65
CA ALA A 164 0.80 -18.00 8.08
C ALA A 164 0.44 -17.01 9.18
N GLU A 165 1.30 -16.79 10.17
CA GLU A 165 1.05 -15.85 11.25
C GLU A 165 1.09 -14.40 10.76
N GLY A 166 2.05 -14.01 9.92
CA GLY A 166 2.09 -12.65 9.36
C GLY A 166 0.84 -12.29 8.53
N ALA A 167 0.35 -13.26 7.74
CA ALA A 167 -0.93 -13.12 7.03
C ALA A 167 -2.11 -13.01 8.01
N ARG A 168 -2.11 -13.81 9.08
CA ARG A 168 -3.16 -13.81 10.11
C ARG A 168 -3.23 -12.50 10.88
N VAL A 169 -2.09 -11.96 11.28
CA VAL A 169 -1.99 -10.64 11.95
C VAL A 169 -2.59 -9.56 11.06
N THR A 170 -2.30 -9.58 9.76
CA THR A 170 -2.84 -8.61 8.80
C THR A 170 -4.35 -8.73 8.63
N LEU A 171 -4.88 -9.95 8.51
CA LEU A 171 -6.32 -10.20 8.44
C LEU A 171 -7.05 -9.82 9.73
N ARG A 172 -6.48 -10.09 10.90
CA ARG A 172 -7.02 -9.64 12.20
C ARG A 172 -7.08 -8.12 12.28
N ARG A 173 -6.03 -7.44 11.80
CA ARG A 173 -6.01 -5.97 11.69
C ARG A 173 -7.11 -5.45 10.77
N ALA A 174 -7.29 -6.07 9.61
CA ALA A 174 -8.35 -5.69 8.67
C ALA A 174 -9.74 -5.85 9.30
N ARG A 175 -10.00 -6.96 9.99
CA ARG A 175 -11.26 -7.18 10.71
C ARG A 175 -11.49 -6.15 11.81
N LYS A 176 -10.51 -5.93 12.69
CA LYS A 176 -10.61 -4.92 13.75
C LYS A 176 -10.86 -3.51 13.19
N ALA A 177 -10.21 -3.17 12.08
CA ALA A 177 -10.42 -1.88 11.42
C ALA A 177 -11.80 -1.76 10.77
N LEU A 178 -12.32 -2.85 10.20
CA LEU A 178 -13.69 -2.92 9.72
C LEU A 178 -14.69 -2.71 10.86
N ASP A 179 -14.56 -3.42 11.97
CA ASP A 179 -15.48 -3.31 13.10
C ASP A 179 -15.51 -1.88 13.66
N LYS A 180 -14.36 -1.20 13.70
CA LYS A 180 -14.26 0.22 14.09
C LYS A 180 -14.87 1.16 13.05
N ALA A 181 -14.59 0.95 11.77
CA ALA A 181 -15.12 1.79 10.70
C ALA A 181 -16.66 1.69 10.62
N ASP A 182 -17.22 0.52 10.91
CA ASP A 182 -18.67 0.29 10.94
C ASP A 182 -19.33 0.92 12.19
N SER A 183 -18.71 0.75 13.37
CA SER A 183 -19.29 1.25 14.63
C SER A 183 -19.09 2.75 14.87
N ARG A 184 -17.91 3.30 14.54
CA ARG A 184 -17.53 4.68 14.85
C ARG A 184 -17.48 5.56 13.61
N GLY A 185 -16.98 5.04 12.49
CA GLY A 185 -17.00 5.72 11.21
C GLY A 185 -16.16 7.00 11.14
N GLU A 186 -15.08 7.10 11.93
CA GLU A 186 -14.14 8.22 11.84
C GLU A 186 -13.14 8.03 10.69
N ALA A 187 -12.54 9.14 10.23
CA ALA A 187 -11.57 9.13 9.12
C ALA A 187 -10.40 8.16 9.38
N ASP A 188 -9.91 8.11 10.62
CA ASP A 188 -8.81 7.22 11.02
C ASP A 188 -9.18 5.73 10.97
N ASP A 189 -10.44 5.38 11.21
CA ASP A 189 -10.90 3.99 11.13
C ASP A 189 -10.85 3.48 9.69
N PHE A 190 -11.37 4.27 8.75
CA PHE A 190 -11.29 3.97 7.32
C PHE A 190 -9.83 4.00 6.83
N HIS A 191 -9.00 4.88 7.36
CA HIS A 191 -7.58 4.91 7.03
C HIS A 191 -6.85 3.64 7.49
N ASP A 192 -7.15 3.14 8.68
CA ASP A 192 -6.59 1.88 9.17
C ASP A 192 -7.11 0.67 8.38
N LEU A 193 -8.39 0.67 7.99
CA LEU A 193 -8.96 -0.35 7.11
C LEU A 193 -8.24 -0.35 5.75
N ARG A 194 -7.98 0.83 5.19
CA ARG A 194 -7.20 1.00 3.95
C ARG A 194 -5.79 0.45 4.08
N LYS A 195 -5.07 0.78 5.16
CA LYS A 195 -3.71 0.25 5.41
C LYS A 195 -3.72 -1.28 5.45
N ALA A 196 -4.71 -1.87 6.12
CA ALA A 196 -4.84 -3.31 6.23
C ALA A 196 -5.18 -3.96 4.88
N ALA A 197 -6.13 -3.41 4.12
CA ALA A 197 -6.51 -3.90 2.79
C ALA A 197 -5.33 -3.85 1.81
N LYS A 198 -4.61 -2.73 1.73
CA LYS A 198 -3.40 -2.62 0.88
C LYS A 198 -2.31 -3.60 1.30
N THR A 199 -2.10 -3.80 2.61
CA THR A 199 -1.14 -4.80 3.11
C THR A 199 -1.54 -6.20 2.67
N HIS A 200 -2.82 -6.57 2.83
CA HIS A 200 -3.34 -7.87 2.41
C HIS A 200 -3.21 -8.10 0.89
N GLY A 201 -3.49 -7.09 0.06
CA GLY A 201 -3.28 -7.19 -1.40
C GLY A 201 -1.82 -7.47 -1.79
N MET A 202 -0.85 -6.88 -1.07
CA MET A 202 0.56 -7.19 -1.26
C MET A 202 0.92 -8.59 -0.74
N HIS A 203 0.35 -9.03 0.38
CA HIS A 203 0.50 -10.40 0.87
C HIS A 203 -0.03 -11.42 -0.14
N LEU A 204 -1.19 -11.19 -0.75
CA LEU A 204 -1.69 -12.06 -1.83
C LEU A 204 -0.76 -12.09 -3.06
N SER A 205 -0.05 -10.99 -3.33
CA SER A 205 0.94 -10.96 -4.41
C SER A 205 2.18 -11.79 -4.07
N LEU A 206 2.70 -11.63 -2.85
CA LEU A 206 3.82 -12.38 -2.29
C LEU A 206 3.53 -13.88 -2.22
N LEU A 207 2.37 -14.24 -1.68
CA LEU A 207 1.90 -15.60 -1.44
C LEU A 207 1.20 -16.20 -2.65
N GLY A 208 1.45 -15.68 -3.86
CA GLY A 208 0.71 -16.06 -5.08
C GLY A 208 0.63 -17.57 -5.34
N ARG A 209 1.69 -18.33 -4.99
CA ARG A 209 1.76 -19.79 -5.12
C ARG A 209 1.26 -20.54 -3.89
N LEU A 210 1.21 -19.89 -2.73
CA LEU A 210 0.96 -20.48 -1.41
C LEU A 210 -0.46 -20.25 -0.90
N TRP A 211 -1.12 -19.18 -1.35
CA TRP A 211 -2.45 -18.81 -0.85
C TRP A 211 -3.53 -19.81 -1.32
N PRO A 212 -4.51 -20.16 -0.46
CA PRO A 212 -5.63 -21.03 -0.85
C PRO A 212 -6.42 -20.49 -2.04
N THR A 213 -6.79 -21.36 -2.98
CA THR A 213 -7.60 -20.97 -4.15
C THR A 213 -9.06 -20.66 -3.75
N PRO A 214 -9.74 -19.75 -4.47
CA PRO A 214 -9.27 -18.97 -5.64
C PRO A 214 -8.61 -17.63 -5.26
N ILE A 215 -7.29 -17.51 -5.47
CA ILE A 215 -6.52 -16.30 -5.12
C ILE A 215 -6.82 -15.10 -6.03
N LYS A 216 -7.08 -15.33 -7.33
CA LYS A 216 -7.27 -14.25 -8.32
C LYS A 216 -8.50 -13.40 -8.01
N ALA A 217 -9.62 -14.03 -7.66
CA ALA A 217 -10.85 -13.35 -7.29
C ALA A 217 -10.64 -12.50 -6.02
N ARG A 218 -10.04 -13.09 -4.98
CA ARG A 218 -9.73 -12.38 -3.73
C ARG A 218 -8.80 -11.18 -3.97
N ARG A 219 -7.80 -11.32 -4.84
CA ARG A 219 -6.89 -10.24 -5.22
C ARG A 219 -7.63 -9.10 -5.93
N LYS A 220 -8.45 -9.41 -6.93
CA LYS A 220 -9.26 -8.40 -7.64
C LYS A 220 -10.16 -7.64 -6.66
N ALA A 221 -10.82 -8.35 -5.75
CA ALA A 221 -11.69 -7.73 -4.75
C ALA A 221 -10.93 -6.81 -3.78
N VAL A 222 -9.79 -7.25 -3.23
CA VAL A 222 -9.01 -6.40 -2.31
C VAL A 222 -8.36 -5.21 -3.02
N ASP A 223 -7.95 -5.36 -4.27
CA ASP A 223 -7.41 -4.26 -5.07
C ASP A 223 -8.50 -3.20 -5.29
N ALA A 224 -9.70 -3.61 -5.71
CA ALA A 224 -10.84 -2.71 -5.90
C ALA A 224 -11.28 -2.01 -4.60
N LEU A 225 -11.38 -2.74 -3.48
CA LEU A 225 -11.63 -2.14 -2.16
C LEU A 225 -10.53 -1.14 -1.80
N GLY A 226 -9.27 -1.46 -2.07
CA GLY A 226 -8.15 -0.59 -1.80
C GLY A 226 -8.16 0.72 -2.60
N GLU A 227 -8.69 0.72 -3.83
CA GLU A 227 -8.89 1.94 -4.62
C GLU A 227 -10.00 2.81 -4.03
N ARG A 228 -11.18 2.23 -3.74
CA ARG A 228 -12.30 2.97 -3.13
C ARG A 228 -11.98 3.55 -1.75
N LEU A 229 -11.27 2.79 -0.91
CA LEU A 229 -10.76 3.31 0.36
C LEU A 229 -9.73 4.43 0.15
N GLY A 230 -9.00 4.41 -0.97
CA GLY A 230 -8.13 5.50 -1.41
C GLY A 230 -8.91 6.77 -1.70
N GLU A 231 -9.94 6.68 -2.54
CA GLU A 231 -10.83 7.80 -2.86
C GLU A 231 -11.48 8.38 -1.61
N LEU A 232 -11.94 7.53 -0.69
CA LEU A 232 -12.51 7.96 0.58
C LEU A 232 -11.49 8.68 1.47
N HIS A 233 -10.25 8.19 1.51
CA HIS A 233 -9.17 8.85 2.24
C HIS A 233 -8.84 10.22 1.66
N ASP A 234 -8.76 10.34 0.33
CA ASP A 234 -8.48 11.61 -0.34
C ASP A 234 -9.57 12.65 -0.02
N LEU A 235 -10.84 12.23 0.10
CA LEU A 235 -11.93 13.11 0.56
C LEU A 235 -11.75 13.60 2.01
N PHE A 236 -11.25 12.75 2.92
CA PHE A 236 -10.96 13.18 4.29
C PHE A 236 -9.81 14.18 4.34
N VAL A 237 -8.76 13.97 3.55
CA VAL A 237 -7.64 14.92 3.45
C VAL A 237 -8.11 16.25 2.86
N LEU A 238 -8.92 16.21 1.79
CA LEU A 238 -9.48 17.42 1.20
C LEU A 238 -10.39 18.18 2.18
N ARG A 239 -11.15 17.46 3.02
CA ARG A 239 -12.02 18.07 4.04
C ARG A 239 -11.20 18.81 5.08
N ALA A 240 -10.15 18.17 5.60
CA ALA A 240 -9.26 18.80 6.57
C ALA A 240 -8.57 20.05 5.97
N LEU A 241 -8.23 20.02 4.67
CA LEU A 241 -7.67 21.19 3.99
C LEU A 241 -8.69 22.32 3.80
N LEU A 242 -9.96 21.99 3.52
CA LEU A 242 -11.04 22.96 3.37
C LEU A 242 -11.41 23.64 4.70
N GLU A 243 -11.25 22.92 5.81
CA GLU A 243 -11.52 23.38 7.18
C GLU A 243 -10.34 24.13 7.82
N ALA A 244 -9.18 24.17 7.17
CA ALA A 244 -8.02 24.92 7.65
C ALA A 244 -8.20 26.42 7.37
N ASP A 245 -8.17 27.25 8.41
CA ASP A 245 -8.48 28.69 8.34
C ASP A 245 -7.39 29.57 7.70
N ASP A 246 -6.18 29.03 7.47
CA ASP A 246 -5.01 29.83 7.09
C ASP A 246 -5.02 30.28 5.62
N GLU A 247 -5.65 29.53 4.72
CA GLU A 247 -5.71 29.84 3.28
C GLU A 247 -6.96 29.25 2.62
N PRO A 248 -7.93 30.08 2.19
CA PRO A 248 -9.08 29.60 1.42
C PRO A 248 -8.64 28.91 0.13
N LEU A 249 -9.20 27.72 -0.14
CA LEU A 249 -8.93 26.99 -1.37
C LEU A 249 -9.55 27.65 -2.62
N GLY A 250 -10.51 28.55 -2.44
CA GLY A 250 -11.18 29.25 -3.53
C GLY A 250 -12.29 30.14 -2.99
N PRO A 251 -13.12 30.72 -3.89
CA PRO A 251 -14.27 31.53 -3.51
C PRO A 251 -15.23 30.80 -2.54
N PRO A 252 -15.97 31.54 -1.68
CA PRO A 252 -16.93 30.94 -0.74
C PRO A 252 -18.02 30.08 -1.41
N GLU A 253 -18.40 30.41 -2.65
CA GLU A 253 -19.42 29.66 -3.40
C GLU A 253 -18.87 28.30 -3.86
N ASP A 254 -17.67 28.28 -4.42
CA ASP A 254 -16.96 27.09 -4.89
C ASP A 254 -16.64 26.14 -3.74
N THR A 255 -16.12 26.66 -2.62
CA THR A 255 -15.80 25.87 -1.42
C THR A 255 -17.06 25.27 -0.79
N LYS A 256 -18.18 26.00 -0.80
CA LYS A 256 -19.50 25.49 -0.37
C LYS A 256 -20.05 24.42 -1.31
N LEU A 257 -19.89 24.60 -2.63
CA LEU A 257 -20.25 23.58 -3.62
C LEU A 257 -19.43 22.31 -3.40
N LEU A 258 -18.11 22.44 -3.31
CA LEU A 258 -17.18 21.34 -3.06
C LEU A 258 -17.58 20.56 -1.80
N GLY A 259 -17.81 21.25 -0.68
CA GLY A 259 -18.24 20.61 0.57
C GLY A 259 -19.54 19.80 0.42
N LYS A 260 -20.49 20.27 -0.38
CA LYS A 260 -21.73 19.53 -0.69
C LYS A 260 -21.47 18.29 -1.53
N LEU A 261 -20.61 18.37 -2.56
CA LEU A 261 -20.29 17.24 -3.43
C LEU A 261 -19.50 16.16 -2.67
N MET A 262 -18.51 16.58 -1.88
CA MET A 262 -17.73 15.69 -1.02
C MET A 262 -18.62 14.91 -0.05
N LYS A 263 -19.57 15.57 0.62
CA LYS A 263 -20.48 14.91 1.56
C LYS A 263 -21.34 13.83 0.88
N ARG A 264 -21.77 14.06 -0.37
CA ARG A 264 -22.54 13.09 -1.16
C ARG A 264 -21.67 11.89 -1.55
N SER A 265 -20.49 12.13 -2.10
CA SER A 265 -19.54 11.07 -2.47
C SER A 265 -19.08 10.25 -1.27
N GLU A 266 -18.73 10.91 -0.17
CA GLU A 266 -18.28 10.27 1.07
C GLU A 266 -19.33 9.29 1.61
N LYS A 267 -20.61 9.69 1.64
CA LYS A 267 -21.70 8.81 2.09
C LYS A 267 -21.79 7.53 1.25
N SER A 268 -21.68 7.66 -0.07
CA SER A 268 -21.72 6.52 -1.00
C SER A 268 -20.50 5.61 -0.82
N LEU A 269 -19.30 6.20 -0.79
CA LEU A 269 -18.03 5.48 -0.65
C LEU A 269 -17.93 4.73 0.69
N ARG A 270 -18.33 5.36 1.80
CA ARG A 270 -18.36 4.70 3.12
C ARG A 270 -19.21 3.42 3.07
N LYS A 271 -20.43 3.51 2.53
CA LYS A 271 -21.34 2.37 2.42
C LYS A 271 -20.73 1.23 1.59
N SER A 272 -20.20 1.55 0.41
CA SER A 272 -19.59 0.55 -0.48
C SER A 272 -18.33 -0.07 0.13
N CYS A 273 -17.46 0.73 0.73
CA CYS A 273 -16.24 0.25 1.39
C CYS A 273 -16.55 -0.73 2.54
N LEU A 274 -17.55 -0.43 3.37
CA LEU A 274 -17.95 -1.31 4.47
C LEU A 274 -18.52 -2.63 3.95
N ALA A 275 -19.42 -2.59 2.96
CA ALA A 275 -20.02 -3.80 2.39
C ALA A 275 -18.96 -4.75 1.80
N GLU A 276 -18.03 -4.22 1.01
CA GLU A 276 -16.97 -5.01 0.38
C GLU A 276 -15.90 -5.49 1.38
N ALA A 277 -15.58 -4.66 2.37
CA ALA A 277 -14.69 -5.06 3.44
C ALA A 277 -15.31 -6.19 4.29
N ALA A 278 -16.62 -6.15 4.52
CA ALA A 278 -17.35 -7.23 5.18
C ALA A 278 -17.30 -8.54 4.37
N GLU A 279 -17.46 -8.48 3.04
CA GLU A 279 -17.30 -9.65 2.18
C GLU A 279 -15.87 -10.24 2.25
N LEU A 280 -14.84 -9.38 2.29
CA LEU A 280 -13.44 -9.81 2.26
C LEU A 280 -12.88 -10.27 3.61
N PHE A 281 -13.29 -9.61 4.70
CA PHE A 281 -12.70 -9.71 6.04
C PHE A 281 -13.71 -10.11 7.12
N GLY A 282 -14.98 -10.35 6.76
CA GLY A 282 -16.07 -10.79 7.64
C GLY A 282 -15.94 -12.23 8.14
N ASP A 283 -15.11 -13.05 7.49
CA ASP A 283 -14.79 -14.40 7.96
C ASP A 283 -13.64 -14.41 8.98
N SER A 284 -13.59 -15.49 9.76
CA SER A 284 -12.50 -15.71 10.71
C SER A 284 -11.14 -15.82 9.99
N PRO A 285 -10.13 -14.99 10.34
CA PRO A 285 -8.79 -15.08 9.78
C PRO A 285 -8.15 -16.47 9.93
N LYS A 286 -8.56 -17.24 10.95
CA LYS A 286 -7.96 -18.54 11.29
C LYS A 286 -8.10 -19.57 10.17
N HIS A 287 -9.22 -19.57 9.45
CA HIS A 287 -9.50 -20.62 8.45
C HIS A 287 -8.58 -20.51 7.24
N SER A 288 -8.51 -19.32 6.65
CA SER A 288 -7.64 -19.06 5.50
C SER A 288 -6.17 -19.25 5.84
N THR A 289 -5.73 -18.84 7.04
CA THR A 289 -4.32 -18.95 7.44
C THR A 289 -3.94 -20.38 7.81
N LYS A 290 -4.85 -21.19 8.35
CA LYS A 290 -4.61 -22.63 8.56
C LYS A 290 -4.43 -23.37 7.22
N LYS A 291 -5.25 -23.03 6.22
CA LYS A 291 -5.09 -23.58 4.86
C LYS A 291 -3.78 -23.13 4.21
N LEU A 292 -3.39 -21.86 4.41
CA LEU A 292 -2.09 -21.32 3.97
C LEU A 292 -0.94 -22.08 4.63
N ALA A 293 -0.94 -22.25 5.96
CA ALA A 293 0.11 -22.96 6.68
C ALA A 293 0.28 -24.38 6.13
N ARG A 294 -0.82 -25.14 6.00
CA ARG A 294 -0.77 -26.50 5.45
C ARG A 294 -0.16 -26.52 4.05
N LYS A 295 -0.69 -25.70 3.13
CA LYS A 295 -0.18 -25.64 1.76
C LYS A 295 1.28 -25.20 1.70
N ALA A 296 1.68 -24.24 2.54
CA ALA A 296 3.06 -23.79 2.60
C ALA A 296 3.99 -24.91 3.07
N ARG A 297 3.61 -25.71 4.07
CA ARG A 297 4.39 -26.88 4.50
C ARG A 297 4.55 -27.90 3.38
N ASP A 298 3.47 -28.23 2.67
CA ASP A 298 3.50 -29.19 1.56
C ASP A 298 4.41 -28.69 0.43
N ASP A 299 4.28 -27.42 0.03
CA ASP A 299 5.03 -26.83 -1.08
C ASP A 299 6.51 -26.54 -0.71
N LEU A 300 6.81 -26.17 0.54
CA LEU A 300 8.18 -25.91 1.04
C LEU A 300 8.97 -27.20 1.31
N ALA A 301 8.29 -28.30 1.65
CA ALA A 301 8.91 -29.60 1.88
C ALA A 301 9.13 -30.40 0.59
N SER A 302 8.47 -30.04 -0.51
CA SER A 302 8.59 -30.74 -1.78
C SER A 302 9.90 -30.36 -2.47
N PRO A 303 10.84 -31.30 -2.73
CA PRO A 303 12.05 -30.97 -3.48
C PRO A 303 11.67 -30.46 -4.87
N ALA A 304 12.40 -29.45 -5.36
CA ALA A 304 12.23 -28.96 -6.72
C ALA A 304 12.30 -30.15 -7.69
N PRO A 305 11.36 -30.28 -8.65
CA PRO A 305 11.52 -31.29 -9.69
C PRO A 305 12.86 -31.01 -10.36
N ARG A 306 13.73 -32.04 -10.41
CA ARG A 306 14.95 -31.98 -11.22
C ARG A 306 14.49 -31.71 -12.65
N ASP A 307 14.99 -30.63 -13.26
CA ASP A 307 14.83 -30.43 -14.70
C ASP A 307 15.50 -31.63 -15.41
N GLU A 308 14.71 -32.67 -15.72
CA GLU A 308 15.10 -33.74 -16.62
C GLU A 308 15.03 -33.22 -18.06
N THR A 309 15.95 -32.32 -18.41
CA THR A 309 16.22 -31.97 -19.81
C THR A 309 17.70 -31.67 -20.03
N SER A 310 18.54 -32.72 -19.97
CA SER A 310 19.79 -32.82 -20.76
C SER A 310 20.54 -34.14 -20.52
N ALA A 311 19.91 -35.27 -20.85
CA ALA A 311 20.65 -36.52 -21.02
C ALA A 311 19.95 -37.45 -22.02
N SER A 312 19.89 -37.05 -23.29
CA SER A 312 19.84 -38.01 -24.40
C SER A 312 20.39 -37.38 -25.68
N ALA A 313 21.69 -37.54 -25.89
CA ALA A 313 22.30 -37.62 -27.21
C ALA A 313 23.61 -38.41 -27.04
N GLY A 314 23.45 -39.73 -27.06
CA GLY A 314 24.48 -40.61 -27.61
C GLY A 314 24.38 -40.63 -29.12
#